data_AF-A0A3D2JBZ2-F1
#
_entry.id   AF-A0A3D2JBZ2-F1
#
_cell.length_a   1.000
_cell.length_b   1.000
_cell.length_c   1.000
_cell.angle_alpha   90.00
_cell.angle_beta   90.00
_cell.angle_gamma   90.00
#
_symmetry.space_group_name_H-M   'P 1'
#
loop_
_entity.id
_entity.type
_entity.pdbx_description
1 polymer ?
#
loop_
_entity_poly.entity_id
_entity_poly.type
_entity_poly.pdbx_seq_one_letter_code
_entity_poly.pdbx_strand_id
1 'polypeptide(L)' 'MTQQSKTSASNQNYDLVSVLYHALEGAQTYSTYAQDAQQQGDQELSQFFQQIQQQEQSRAQQAQQMLAKRLSQSGS' A
#
# COMPACT_ATOMS: atom_id res chain seq x y z
N MET A 1 11.57 -29.65 18.05
CA MET A 1 11.57 -29.65 16.56
C MET A 1 10.55 -28.61 16.09
N THR A 2 10.96 -27.81 15.12
CA THR A 2 10.52 -26.43 14.78
C THR A 2 9.15 -26.33 14.08
N GLN A 3 8.17 -25.65 14.70
CA GLN A 3 6.89 -25.25 14.07
C GLN A 3 6.84 -23.75 13.68
N GLN A 4 7.96 -23.02 13.75
CA GLN A 4 7.97 -21.55 13.66
C GLN A 4 7.82 -20.99 12.24
N SER A 5 7.99 -21.83 11.20
CA SER A 5 8.02 -21.38 9.80
C SER A 5 6.63 -21.04 9.23
N LYS A 6 5.59 -21.79 9.61
CA LYS A 6 4.22 -21.58 9.10
C LYS A 6 3.58 -20.32 9.68
N THR A 7 3.78 -20.07 10.96
CA THR A 7 3.33 -18.84 11.63
C THR A 7 4.12 -17.62 11.13
N SER A 8 5.44 -17.73 10.94
CA SER A 8 6.24 -16.62 10.38
C SER A 8 5.81 -16.25 8.96
N ALA A 9 5.55 -17.24 8.09
CA ALA A 9 5.04 -16.98 6.74
C ALA A 9 3.63 -16.37 6.75
N SER A 10 2.75 -16.83 7.65
CA SER A 10 1.43 -16.24 7.85
C SER A 10 1.51 -14.78 8.31
N ASN A 11 2.42 -14.46 9.22
CA ASN A 11 2.65 -13.09 9.69
C ASN A 11 3.13 -12.19 8.54
N GLN A 12 4.12 -12.64 7.75
CA GLN A 12 4.61 -11.85 6.62
C GLN A 12 3.52 -11.57 5.56
N ASN A 13 2.65 -12.55 5.29
CA ASN A 13 1.55 -12.34 4.36
C ASN A 13 0.51 -11.37 4.94
N TYR A 14 0.20 -11.50 6.23
CA TYR A 14 -0.68 -10.57 6.94
C TYR A 14 -0.13 -9.14 6.94
N ASP A 15 1.17 -8.98 7.20
CA ASP A 15 1.85 -7.68 7.20
C ASP A 15 1.78 -7.04 5.80
N LEU A 16 2.00 -7.81 4.73
CA LEU A 16 1.90 -7.32 3.35
C LEU A 16 0.47 -6.93 2.96
N VAL A 17 -0.54 -7.70 3.40
CA VAL A 17 -1.95 -7.34 3.19
C VAL A 17 -2.30 -6.05 3.95
N SER A 18 -1.79 -5.88 5.16
CA SER A 18 -2.02 -4.68 5.97
C SER A 18 -1.39 -3.45 5.31
N VAL A 19 -0.15 -3.56 4.81
CA VAL A 19 0.51 -2.49 4.04
C VAL A 19 -0.26 -2.17 2.76
N LEU A 20 -0.70 -3.19 2.01
CA LEU A 20 -1.49 -2.98 0.80
C LEU A 20 -2.79 -2.23 1.09
N TYR A 21 -3.52 -2.63 2.14
CA TYR A 21 -4.76 -1.98 2.55
C TYR A 21 -4.54 -0.49 2.86
N HIS A 22 -3.59 -0.17 3.75
CA HIS A 22 -3.34 1.21 4.14
C HIS A 22 -2.80 2.07 3.00
N ALA A 23 -2.04 1.49 2.07
CA ALA A 23 -1.58 2.20 0.89
C ALA A 23 -2.74 2.57 -0.05
N LEU A 24 -3.68 1.65 -0.28
CA LEU A 24 -4.86 1.94 -1.10
C LEU A 24 -5.77 2.99 -0.43
N GLU A 25 -5.99 2.86 0.88
CA GLU A 25 -6.74 3.83 1.68
C GLU A 25 -6.10 5.22 1.67
N GLY A 26 -4.77 5.28 1.83
CA GLY A 26 -3.98 6.50 1.73
C GLY A 26 -4.08 7.15 0.35
N ALA A 27 -3.90 6.37 -0.72
CA ALA A 27 -4.02 6.87 -2.09
C ALA A 27 -5.42 7.43 -2.40
N GLN A 28 -6.49 6.79 -1.91
CA GLN A 28 -7.85 7.30 -2.04
C GLN A 28 -8.02 8.62 -1.26
N THR A 29 -7.55 8.65 -0.02
CA THR A 29 -7.64 9.82 0.86
C THR A 29 -6.91 11.03 0.27
N TYR A 30 -5.67 10.84 -0.19
CA TYR A 30 -4.87 11.91 -0.77
C TYR A 30 -5.43 12.38 -2.12
N SER A 31 -6.13 11.52 -2.87
CA SER A 31 -6.86 11.94 -4.06
C SER A 31 -7.95 12.97 -3.73
N THR A 32 -8.72 12.74 -2.66
CA THR A 32 -9.76 13.68 -2.21
C THR A 32 -9.12 15.00 -1.76
N TYR A 33 -8.07 14.94 -0.96
CA TYR A 33 -7.39 16.15 -0.49
C TYR A 33 -6.77 16.98 -1.63
N ALA A 34 -6.20 16.31 -2.64
CA ALA A 34 -5.68 16.99 -3.83
C ALA A 34 -6.78 17.74 -4.60
N GLN A 35 -7.97 17.15 -4.71
CA GLN A 35 -9.14 17.77 -5.34
C GLN A 35 -9.63 18.98 -4.53
N ASP A 36 -9.73 18.85 -3.20
CA ASP A 36 -10.16 19.94 -2.33
C ASP A 36 -9.19 21.13 -2.39
N ALA A 37 -7.88 20.87 -2.34
CA ALA A 37 -6.84 21.90 -2.48
C ALA A 37 -6.90 22.59 -3.85
N GLN A 38 -7.12 21.83 -4.92
CA GLN A 38 -7.30 22.38 -6.27
C GLN A 38 -8.53 23.30 -6.36
N GLN A 39 -9.65 22.91 -5.76
CA GLN A 39 -10.88 23.72 -5.72
C GLN A 39 -10.69 25.03 -4.93
N GLN A 40 -9.83 25.01 -3.91
CA GLN A 40 -9.49 26.18 -3.09
C GLN A 40 -8.40 27.07 -3.73
N GLY A 41 -7.80 26.64 -4.85
CA GLY A 41 -6.73 27.37 -5.52
C GLY A 41 -5.34 27.20 -4.88
N ASP A 42 -5.19 26.27 -3.93
CA ASP A 42 -3.92 25.96 -3.29
C ASP A 42 -3.12 24.94 -4.11
N GLN A 43 -2.29 25.45 -5.01
CA GLN A 43 -1.50 24.63 -5.93
C GLN A 43 -0.38 23.86 -5.22
N GLU A 44 0.26 24.44 -4.21
CA GLU A 44 1.34 23.80 -3.47
C GLU A 44 0.80 22.55 -2.74
N LEU A 45 -0.33 22.72 -2.06
CA LEU A 45 -0.95 21.65 -1.31
C LEU A 45 -1.53 20.56 -2.23
N SER A 46 -2.13 20.95 -3.36
CA SER A 46 -2.61 19.99 -4.37
C SER A 46 -1.48 19.13 -4.94
N GLN A 47 -0.33 19.74 -5.26
CA GLN A 47 0.85 19.03 -5.76
C GLN A 47 1.44 18.08 -4.72
N PHE A 48 1.52 18.53 -3.47
CA PHE A 48 1.97 17.69 -2.36
C PHE A 48 1.08 16.43 -2.22
N PHE A 49 -0.24 16.59 -2.22
CA PHE A 49 -1.17 15.47 -2.09
C PHE A 49 -1.11 14.51 -3.29
N GLN A 50 -0.98 15.03 -4.51
CA GLN A 50 -0.76 14.20 -5.70
C GLN A 50 0.55 13.39 -5.60
N GLN A 51 1.62 14.01 -5.11
CA GLN A 51 2.90 13.34 -4.94
C GLN A 51 2.80 12.17 -3.95
N ILE A 52 2.21 12.39 -2.76
CA ILE A 52 2.08 11.31 -1.77
C ILE A 52 1.05 10.25 -2.18
N GLN A 53 0.01 10.62 -2.95
CA GLN A 53 -0.89 9.66 -3.59
C GLN A 53 -0.13 8.68 -4.49
N GLN A 54 0.77 9.19 -5.35
CA GLN A 54 1.58 8.35 -6.24
C GLN A 54 2.52 7.43 -5.47
N GLN A 55 3.09 7.92 -4.36
CA GLN A 55 3.93 7.09 -3.48
C GLN A 55 3.14 5.92 -2.88
N GLU A 56 1.91 6.16 -2.43
CA GLU A 56 1.05 5.10 -1.91
C GLU A 56 0.62 4.10 -2.99
N GLN A 57 0.32 4.55 -4.21
CA GLN A 57 0.07 3.64 -5.33
C GLN A 57 1.28 2.74 -5.63
N SER A 58 2.50 3.30 -5.61
CA SER A 58 3.73 2.52 -5.77
C SER A 58 3.93 1.52 -4.63
N ARG A 59 3.64 1.92 -3.38
CA ARG A 59 3.71 1.03 -2.21
C ARG A 59 2.72 -0.13 -2.33
N ALA A 60 1.49 0.15 -2.73
CA ALA A 60 0.46 -0.85 -2.97
C ALA A 60 0.90 -1.88 -4.02
N GLN A 61 1.42 -1.41 -5.16
CA GLN A 61 1.93 -2.29 -6.23
C GLN A 61 3.08 -3.19 -5.74
N GLN A 62 4.03 -2.63 -4.98
CA GLN A 62 5.14 -3.39 -4.43
C GLN A 62 4.66 -4.46 -3.43
N ALA A 63 3.77 -4.10 -2.51
CA ALA A 63 3.19 -5.04 -1.54
C ALA A 63 2.44 -6.18 -2.26
N GLN A 64 1.65 -5.87 -3.28
CA GLN A 64 0.93 -6.85 -4.09
C GLN A 64 1.89 -7.81 -4.81
N GLN A 65 2.97 -7.30 -5.42
CA GLN A 65 3.97 -8.14 -6.08
C GLN A 65 4.69 -9.07 -5.09
N MET A 66 5.04 -8.58 -3.90
CA MET A 66 5.65 -9.40 -2.85
C MET A 66 4.71 -10.49 -2.36
N LEU A 67 3.42 -10.16 -2.15
CA LEU A 67 2.40 -11.11 -1.73
C LEU A 67 2.19 -12.20 -2.79
N ALA A 68 2.07 -11.83 -4.06
CA ALA A 68 1.88 -12.77 -5.17
C ALA A 68 3.03 -13.80 -5.25
N LYS A 69 4.29 -13.33 -5.14
CA LYS A 69 5.47 -14.21 -5.13
C LYS A 69 5.41 -15.22 -3.99
N ARG A 70 5.02 -14.80 -2.78
CA ARG A 70 4.93 -15.68 -1.60
C ARG A 70 3.83 -16.73 -1.72
N LEU A 71 2.66 -16.33 -2.24
CA LEU A 71 1.55 -17.25 -2.45
C LEU A 71 1.89 -18.32 -3.49
N SER A 72 2.60 -17.95 -4.58
CA SER A 72 3.08 -18.94 -5.56
C SER A 72 4.09 -19.93 -4.97
N GLN A 73 4.97 -19.48 -4.07
CA GLN A 73 5.97 -20.32 -3.42
C GLN A 73 5.39 -21.23 -2.34
N SER A 74 4.27 -20.84 -1.72
CA SER A 74 3.61 -21.62 -0.67
C SER A 74 2.71 -22.74 -1.20
N GLY A 75 2.38 -22.71 -2.49
CA GLY A 75 1.56 -23.72 -3.17
C GLY A 75 2.35 -24.75 -3.98
N SER A 76 3.69 -24.68 -3.97
CA SER A 76 4.60 -25.64 -4.64
C SER A 76 5.21 -26.63 -3.64
#